data_AF-A0A7Y7YMU6-F1
#
_entry.id   AF-A0A7Y7YMU6-F1
#
_cell.length_a   1.000
_cell.length_b   1.000
_cell.length_c   1.000
_cell.angle_alpha   90.00
_cell.angle_beta   90.00
_cell.angle_gamma   90.00
#
_symmetry.space_group_name_H-M   'P 1'
#
loop_
_entity.id
_entity.type
_entity.pdbx_description
1 polymer ?
#
loop_
_entity_poly.entity_id
_entity_poly.type
_entity_poly.pdbx_seq_one_letter_code
_entity_poly.pdbx_strand_id
1 'polypeptide(L)' 'MKQFRITATCFDASGAPIPVTWYGEAETPDIAVQCMREEAQGNGWSMGAVTAVQQREYREVKA' A
#
# COMPACT_ATOMS: atom_id res chain seq x y z
N MET A 1 -12.49 1.15 10.57
CA MET A 1 -11.42 1.12 9.56
C MET A 1 -10.83 -0.28 9.52
N LYS A 2 -10.26 -0.68 8.38
CA LYS A 2 -9.68 -2.02 8.17
C LYS A 2 -8.20 -1.87 7.88
N GLN A 3 -7.40 -2.82 8.34
CA GLN A 3 -5.98 -2.85 8.00
C GLN A 3 -5.78 -3.48 6.62
N PHE A 4 -4.94 -2.87 5.80
CA PHE A 4 -4.57 -3.34 4.48
C PHE A 4 -3.06 -3.60 4.41
N ARG A 5 -2.71 -4.62 3.62
CA ARG A 5 -1.35 -4.84 3.10
C ARG A 5 -1.40 -4.76 1.59
N ILE A 6 -0.63 -3.85 1.00
CA ILE A 6 -0.55 -3.66 -0.44
C ILE A 6 0.86 -3.99 -0.91
N THR A 7 0.99 -4.78 -1.95
CA THR A 7 2.26 -5.04 -2.61
C THR A 7 2.21 -4.43 -4.00
N ALA A 8 3.15 -3.55 -4.32
CA ALA A 8 3.25 -2.90 -5.62
C ALA A 8 4.70 -2.75 -6.05
N THR A 9 4.89 -2.50 -7.34
CA THR A 9 6.17 -1.99 -7.86
C THR A 9 6.08 -0.47 -7.91
N CYS A 10 6.95 0.23 -7.20
CA CYS A 10 7.15 1.67 -7.29
C CYS A 10 8.40 1.99 -8.12
N PHE A 11 8.63 3.25 -8.45
CA PHE A 11 9.85 3.71 -9.10
C PHE A 11 10.43 4.88 -8.32
N ASP A 12 11.74 4.87 -8.08
CA ASP A 12 12.42 6.03 -7.48
C ASP A 12 12.54 7.22 -8.45
N ALA A 13 13.16 8.30 -7.99
CA ALA A 13 13.40 9.50 -8.78
C ALA A 13 14.26 9.26 -10.05
N SER A 14 15.03 8.16 -10.10
CA SER A 14 15.81 7.76 -11.29
C SER A 14 15.02 6.88 -12.26
N GLY A 15 13.82 6.44 -11.86
CA GLY A 15 12.99 5.51 -12.62
C GLY A 15 13.33 4.03 -12.37
N ALA A 16 14.14 3.71 -11.36
CA ALA A 16 14.48 2.33 -11.05
C ALA A 16 13.30 1.64 -10.31
N PRO A 17 12.90 0.41 -10.69
CA PRO A 17 11.79 -0.29 -10.05
C PRO A 17 12.17 -0.76 -8.64
N ILE A 18 11.27 -0.53 -7.69
CA ILE A 18 11.40 -0.90 -6.28
C ILE A 18 10.17 -1.70 -5.86
N PRO A 19 10.31 -2.95 -5.41
CA PRO A 19 9.21 -3.68 -4.80
C PRO A 19 8.88 -3.07 -3.43
N VAL A 20 7.64 -2.61 -3.25
CA VAL A 20 7.17 -1.99 -2.01
C VAL A 20 6.03 -2.81 -1.41
N THR A 21 6.13 -3.06 -0.10
CA THR A 21 5.02 -3.56 0.71
C THR A 21 4.56 -2.46 1.64
N TRP A 22 3.35 -1.97 1.43
CA TRP A 22 2.71 -0.94 2.22
C TRP A 22 1.73 -1.54 3.23
N TYR A 23 1.65 -0.93 4.40
CA TYR A 23 0.70 -1.28 5.46
C TYR A 23 0.01 -0.02 5.94
N GLY A 24 -1.31 -0.05 6.05
CA GLY A 24 -2.06 1.06 6.62
C GLY A 24 -3.54 0.75 6.75
N GLU A 25 -4.28 1.69 7.34
CA GLU A 25 -5.70 1.55 7.57
C GLU A 25 -6.50 2.39 6.58
N ALA A 26 -7.61 1.84 6.08
CA ALA A 26 -8.54 2.55 5.22
C ALA A 26 -9.97 2.00 5.37
N GLU A 27 -10.96 2.71 4.83
CA GLU A 27 -12.32 2.20 4.71
C GLU A 27 -12.46 1.16 3.60
N THR A 28 -11.83 1.40 2.45
CA THR A 28 -11.92 0.55 1.26
C THR A 28 -10.53 0.26 0.68
N PRO A 29 -10.40 -0.81 -0.13
CA PRO A 29 -9.16 -1.11 -0.84
C PRO A 29 -8.68 0.05 -1.74
N ASP A 30 -9.61 0.73 -2.41
CA ASP A 30 -9.27 1.84 -3.31
C ASP A 30 -8.68 3.04 -2.55
N ILE A 31 -9.25 3.36 -1.38
CA ILE A 31 -8.73 4.40 -0.49
C ILE A 31 -7.33 3.99 0.01
N ALA A 32 -7.13 2.72 0.38
CA ALA A 32 -5.81 2.23 0.80
C ALA A 32 -4.75 2.38 -0.30
N VAL A 33 -5.11 2.06 -1.55
CA VAL A 33 -4.23 2.24 -2.72
C VAL A 33 -3.93 3.73 -2.96
N GLN A 34 -4.91 4.60 -2.77
CA GLN A 34 -4.70 6.04 -2.87
C GLN A 34 -3.74 6.56 -1.78
N CYS A 35 -3.90 6.15 -0.52
CA CYS A 35 -3.00 6.52 0.56
C CYS A 35 -1.56 6.07 0.27
N MET A 36 -1.37 4.83 -0.19
CA MET A 36 -0.04 4.34 -0.61
C MET A 36 0.55 5.21 -1.72
N ARG A 37 -0.25 5.63 -2.72
CA ARG A 37 0.22 6.47 -3.82
C ARG A 37 0.66 7.84 -3.33
N GLU A 38 -0.10 8.47 -2.44
CA GLU A 38 0.22 9.77 -1.85
C GLU A 38 1.52 9.70 -1.03
N GLU A 39 1.71 8.64 -0.23
CA GLU A 39 2.97 8.40 0.49
C GLU A 39 4.16 8.17 -0.46
N ALA A 40 3.96 7.39 -1.52
CA ALA A 40 5.01 7.18 -2.52
C ALA A 40 5.44 8.52 -3.14
N GLN A 41 4.48 9.37 -3.53
CA GLN A 41 4.76 10.71 -4.06
C GLN A 41 5.47 11.61 -3.04
N GLY A 42 5.07 11.58 -1.77
CA GLY A 42 5.74 12.32 -0.69
C GLY A 42 7.20 11.90 -0.49
N ASN A 43 7.54 10.66 -0.82
CA ASN A 43 8.92 10.13 -0.79
C ASN A 43 9.68 10.34 -2.12
N GLY A 44 9.11 11.06 -3.08
CA GLY A 44 9.71 11.28 -4.39
C GLY A 44 9.68 10.04 -5.29
N TRP A 45 8.79 9.08 -5.01
CA TRP A 45 8.58 7.88 -5.81
C TRP A 45 7.29 7.98 -6.62
N SER A 46 7.18 7.18 -7.66
CA SER A 46 5.94 6.98 -8.39
C SER A 46 5.42 5.55 -8.22
N MET A 47 4.12 5.38 -8.03
CA MET A 47 3.52 4.06 -7.87
C MET A 47 3.23 3.44 -9.24
N GLY A 48 3.77 2.25 -9.49
CA GLY A 48 3.50 1.45 -10.67
C GLY A 48 2.39 0.43 -10.43
N ALA A 49 2.59 -0.79 -10.93
CA ALA A 49 1.59 -1.85 -10.88
C ALA A 49 1.40 -2.39 -9.46
N VAL A 50 0.13 -2.43 -9.00
CA VAL A 50 -0.28 -3.12 -7.78
C VAL A 50 -0.37 -4.62 -8.07
N THR A 51 0.40 -5.41 -7.34
CA THR A 51 0.44 -6.87 -7.50
C THR A 51 -0.56 -7.56 -6.58
N ALA A 52 -0.78 -7.03 -5.38
CA ALA A 52 -1.73 -7.58 -4.43
C ALA A 52 -2.29 -6.52 -3.48
N VAL A 53 -3.58 -6.64 -3.14
CA VAL A 53 -4.22 -5.90 -2.05
C VAL A 53 -4.86 -6.93 -1.13
N GLN A 54 -4.48 -6.91 0.15
CA GLN A 54 -4.99 -7.83 1.15
C GLN A 54 -5.61 -7.04 2.30
N GLN A 55 -6.91 -7.25 2.53
CA GLN A 55 -7.57 -6.79 3.74
C GLN A 55 -7.23 -7.76 4.87
N ARG A 56 -6.64 -7.26 5.95
CA ARG A 56 -6.53 -7.99 7.21
C ARG A 56 -7.77 -7.69 8.03
N GLU A 57 -8.58 -8.71 8.26
CA GLU A 57 -9.55 -8.64 9.33
C GLU A 57 -8.79 -8.67 10.65
N TYR A 58 -9.04 -7.70 11.52
CA TYR A 58 -8.67 -7.81 12.92
C TYR A 58 -9.50 -8.95 13.52
N ARG A 59 -8.99 -10.18 13.44
CA ARG A 59 -9.49 -11.25 14.31
C ARG A 59 -8.93 -10.95 15.68
N GLU A 60 -9.77 -10.37 16.52
CA GLU A 60 -9.58 -10.36 17.96
C GLU A 60 -9.46 -11.83 18.40
N VAL A 61 -8.24 -12.32 18.56
CA VAL A 61 -8.01 -13.64 19.14
C VAL A 61 -8.34 -13.49 20.62
N LYS A 62 -9.57 -13.80 21.01
CA LYS A 62 -9.91 -13.98 22.42
C LYS A 62 -9.07 -15.15 22.93
N ALA A 63 -8.07 -14.83 23.75
CA ALA A 63 -7.31 -15.77 24.54
C ALA A 63 -8.16 -16.31 25.70
#